data_AF-A0A7X5RCJ5-F1
#
_entry.id   AF-A0A7X5RCJ5-F1
#
_cell.length_a   1.000
_cell.length_b   1.000
_cell.length_c   1.000
_cell.angle_alpha   90.00
_cell.angle_beta   90.00
_cell.angle_gamma   90.00
#
_symmetry.space_group_name_H-M   'P 1'
#
loop_
_entity.id
_entity.type
_entity.pdbx_description
1 polymer ?
#
loop_
_entity_poly.entity_id
_entity_poly.type
_entity_poly.pdbx_seq_one_letter_code
_entity_poly.pdbx_strand_id
1 'polypeptide(L)'
;MNERYFTDDKLGRKRYAEFLNTIILNSDRYKREVSEKSYVIAVDSSWGTGKTYFTDMFENYLMGYDGPNTQNINDSYYVIRFDAWKNDFWNNAFEPFVATILENDIFYSDMEAENAGSLLKNLLVSSAVIAKGIVKKKVEDYIDPDSLDEAIQQSAGSIKDFFLHNNSMFSQYKEFQNEIENFKGCLSEAVNKDKKIVIIIDELDRCKPTFAVQLLEIVKHLFDVNGITFLFMLDIEQLSHSIKTIYGHGMDATGYLCRFFDYITRMPKPNIRQYIADSMEGILLYDSCGDEDFINLVDFFTDICESFVLSLRDIDTIICSYKIMLDSFLREYKFLDAHCQYLFYLVLKYKDAEEFNNVFLKNTPSEKIRKLSFNDFLSVKESIGNITRLIDDLEYKIITEQYRDGVKGPDGYYKINCVKDDKICLKSRQGSCMTLTMEISMDLRLNSILFAPDVKKWEEIKYMEYGRYIHQQLEMFNFVYNEYRNE
;
A
#
# COMPACT_ATOMS: atom_id res chain seq x y z
N MET A 1 -15.12 -14.28 10.17
CA MET A 1 -15.34 -12.83 10.36
C MET A 1 -13.99 -12.16 10.47
N ASN A 2 -13.81 -11.04 9.78
CA ASN A 2 -12.62 -10.21 9.92
C ASN A 2 -12.68 -9.48 11.28
N GLU A 3 -11.57 -9.35 11.99
CA GLU A 3 -11.53 -8.75 13.34
C GLU A 3 -11.48 -7.21 13.33
N ARG A 4 -11.82 -6.56 12.20
CA ARG A 4 -11.70 -5.10 12.03
C ARG A 4 -13.07 -4.44 11.99
N TYR A 5 -13.25 -3.41 12.81
CA TYR A 5 -14.52 -2.68 12.91
C TYR A 5 -14.28 -1.18 12.92
N PHE A 6 -15.32 -0.38 12.62
CA PHE A 6 -15.18 1.07 12.62
C PHE A 6 -15.02 1.68 14.02
N THR A 7 -15.24 0.92 15.11
CA THR A 7 -14.76 1.30 16.46
C THR A 7 -13.26 1.53 16.53
N ASP A 8 -12.50 0.86 15.65
CA ASP A 8 -11.04 0.92 15.59
C ASP A 8 -10.54 1.69 14.36
N ASP A 9 -11.37 2.56 13.76
CA ASP A 9 -11.08 3.25 12.49
C ASP A 9 -9.96 4.30 12.61
N LYS A 10 -8.72 3.83 12.49
CA LYS A 10 -7.51 4.66 12.52
C LYS A 10 -7.37 5.60 11.31
N LEU A 11 -8.18 5.42 10.27
CA LEU A 11 -8.09 6.19 9.02
C LEU A 11 -9.23 7.21 8.86
N GLY A 12 -10.18 7.26 9.80
CA GLY A 12 -11.30 8.20 9.80
C GLY A 12 -12.24 8.04 8.60
N ARG A 13 -12.46 6.81 8.13
CA ARG A 13 -13.26 6.45 6.94
C ARG A 13 -14.70 6.03 7.24
N LYS A 14 -15.16 6.00 8.50
CA LYS A 14 -16.55 5.66 8.85
C LYS A 14 -17.58 6.48 8.08
N ARG A 15 -17.39 7.80 7.97
CA ARG A 15 -18.27 8.69 7.17
C ARG A 15 -18.31 8.31 5.69
N TYR A 16 -17.21 7.79 5.15
CA TYR A 16 -17.16 7.32 3.77
C TYR A 16 -17.91 5.99 3.60
N ALA A 17 -17.86 5.10 4.59
CA ALA A 17 -18.68 3.90 4.63
C ALA A 17 -20.18 4.24 4.71
N GLU A 18 -20.59 5.19 5.56
CA GLU A 18 -21.98 5.67 5.64
C GLU A 18 -22.47 6.24 4.31
N PHE A 19 -21.60 6.96 3.60
CA PHE A 19 -21.86 7.45 2.24
C PHE A 19 -22.05 6.31 1.24
N LEU A 20 -21.14 5.33 1.18
CA LEU A 20 -21.28 4.16 0.30
C LEU A 20 -22.56 3.38 0.61
N ASN A 21 -22.86 3.17 1.89
CA ASN A 21 -24.08 2.53 2.35
C ASN A 21 -25.34 3.25 1.83
N THR A 22 -25.35 4.58 1.87
CA THR A 22 -26.46 5.38 1.33
C THR A 22 -26.64 5.15 -0.17
N ILE A 23 -25.55 5.03 -0.93
CA ILE A 23 -25.60 4.70 -2.36
C ILE A 23 -26.16 3.30 -2.57
N ILE A 24 -25.66 2.30 -1.84
CA ILE A 24 -26.10 0.90 -1.95
C ILE A 24 -27.59 0.76 -1.60
N LEU A 25 -28.05 1.38 -0.50
CA LEU A 25 -29.47 1.39 -0.12
C LEU A 25 -30.36 1.94 -1.24
N ASN A 26 -29.92 2.98 -1.93
CA ASN A 26 -30.71 3.69 -2.93
C ASN A 26 -30.34 3.35 -4.38
N SER A 27 -29.54 2.30 -4.60
CA SER A 27 -28.95 1.95 -5.89
C SER A 27 -29.95 1.86 -7.05
N ASP A 28 -31.17 1.38 -6.79
CA ASP A 28 -32.23 1.28 -7.81
C ASP A 28 -32.65 2.63 -8.42
N ARG A 29 -32.37 3.74 -7.74
CA ARG A 29 -32.67 5.11 -8.20
C ARG A 29 -31.55 5.75 -9.00
N TYR A 30 -30.33 5.19 -8.94
CA TYR A 30 -29.11 5.82 -9.44
C TYR A 30 -28.53 5.15 -10.68
N LYS A 31 -29.16 4.08 -11.16
CA LYS A 31 -28.75 3.34 -12.36
C LYS A 31 -28.59 4.29 -13.55
N ARG A 32 -27.48 4.14 -14.27
CA ARG A 32 -27.17 4.97 -15.43
C ARG A 32 -28.07 4.63 -16.61
N GLU A 33 -28.35 3.35 -16.81
CA GLU A 33 -29.20 2.84 -17.88
C GLU A 33 -30.44 2.16 -17.29
N VAL A 34 -31.61 2.48 -17.83
CA VAL A 34 -32.90 1.94 -17.35
C VAL A 34 -33.00 0.43 -17.60
N SER A 35 -32.28 -0.09 -18.59
CA SER A 35 -32.23 -1.52 -18.91
C SER A 35 -31.41 -2.35 -17.92
N GLU A 36 -30.52 -1.73 -17.15
CA GLU A 36 -29.66 -2.43 -16.19
C GLU A 36 -30.41 -2.69 -14.88
N LYS A 37 -30.30 -3.92 -14.40
CA LYS A 37 -30.96 -4.40 -13.19
C LYS A 37 -30.03 -4.37 -11.98
N SER A 38 -28.76 -4.67 -12.15
CA SER A 38 -27.74 -4.56 -11.10
C SER A 38 -27.20 -3.12 -10.98
N TYR A 39 -26.45 -2.84 -9.93
CA TYR A 39 -25.74 -1.57 -9.76
C TYR A 39 -24.26 -1.81 -9.49
N VAL A 40 -23.37 -1.12 -10.19
CA VAL A 40 -21.94 -1.37 -10.13
C VAL A 40 -21.18 -0.13 -9.65
N ILE A 41 -20.48 -0.27 -8.53
CA ILE A 41 -19.68 0.79 -7.90
C ILE A 41 -18.19 0.43 -8.01
N ALA A 42 -17.38 1.38 -8.46
CA ALA A 42 -15.92 1.33 -8.30
C ALA A 42 -15.48 2.26 -7.16
N VAL A 43 -14.79 1.69 -6.18
CA VAL A 43 -14.06 2.42 -5.14
C VAL A 43 -12.59 2.46 -5.56
N ASP A 44 -12.19 3.60 -6.13
CA ASP A 44 -10.83 3.86 -6.57
C ASP A 44 -9.93 4.22 -5.38
N SER A 45 -8.86 3.46 -5.20
CA SER A 45 -7.85 3.70 -4.18
C SER A 45 -6.51 3.12 -4.59
N SER A 46 -5.49 3.99 -4.63
CA SER A 46 -4.14 3.61 -5.02
C SER A 46 -3.51 2.59 -4.07
N TRP A 47 -2.47 1.91 -4.53
CA TRP A 47 -1.75 0.95 -3.69
C TRP A 47 -1.21 1.56 -2.38
N GLY A 48 -1.22 0.76 -1.30
CA GLY A 48 -0.70 1.18 0.01
C GLY A 48 -1.54 2.21 0.77
N THR A 49 -2.79 2.47 0.37
CA THR A 49 -3.66 3.49 1.00
C THR A 49 -4.63 2.93 2.06
N GLY A 50 -4.51 1.65 2.42
CA GLY A 50 -5.40 1.01 3.39
C GLY A 50 -6.74 0.52 2.82
N LYS A 51 -6.78 0.16 1.53
CA LYS A 51 -7.96 -0.36 0.82
C LYS A 51 -8.54 -1.59 1.52
N THR A 52 -7.74 -2.65 1.71
CA THR A 52 -8.14 -3.88 2.41
C THR A 52 -8.60 -3.61 3.84
N TYR A 53 -7.89 -2.74 4.57
CA TYR A 53 -8.28 -2.34 5.92
C TYR A 53 -9.69 -1.71 5.97
N PHE A 54 -10.00 -0.83 5.01
CA PHE A 54 -11.35 -0.29 4.85
C PHE A 54 -12.35 -1.37 4.42
N THR A 55 -12.02 -2.22 3.46
CA THR A 55 -12.89 -3.30 2.96
C THR A 55 -13.33 -4.22 4.10
N ASP A 56 -12.40 -4.64 4.97
CA ASP A 56 -12.68 -5.53 6.09
C ASP A 56 -13.67 -4.90 7.09
N MET A 57 -13.48 -3.62 7.43
CA MET A 57 -14.41 -2.88 8.30
C MET A 57 -15.76 -2.64 7.62
N PHE A 58 -15.75 -2.34 6.33
CA PHE A 58 -16.97 -2.04 5.59
C PHE A 58 -17.83 -3.29 5.37
N GLU A 59 -17.21 -4.43 5.12
CA GLU A 59 -17.88 -5.74 5.08
C GLU A 59 -18.63 -6.01 6.39
N ASN A 60 -17.95 -5.86 7.53
CA ASN A 60 -18.56 -6.01 8.86
C ASN A 60 -19.69 -4.99 9.10
N TYR A 61 -19.51 -3.74 8.70
CA TYR A 61 -20.52 -2.69 8.81
C TYR A 61 -21.78 -3.00 7.99
N LEU A 62 -21.62 -3.51 6.76
CA LEU A 62 -22.75 -3.94 5.92
C LEU A 62 -23.46 -5.16 6.52
N MET A 63 -22.73 -6.05 7.20
CA MET A 63 -23.33 -7.16 7.96
C MET A 63 -23.94 -6.72 9.31
N GLY A 64 -23.94 -5.41 9.63
CA GLY A 64 -24.58 -4.86 10.82
C GLY A 64 -23.70 -4.81 12.08
N TYR A 65 -22.39 -5.03 11.94
CA TYR A 65 -21.41 -4.97 13.03
C TYR A 65 -20.59 -3.67 12.98
N ASP A 66 -20.72 -2.83 14.01
CA ASP A 66 -19.90 -1.61 14.18
C ASP A 66 -18.69 -1.83 15.11
N GLY A 67 -18.60 -3.01 15.72
CA GLY A 67 -17.67 -3.41 16.78
C GLY A 67 -17.90 -4.87 17.22
N PRO A 68 -16.96 -5.50 17.96
CA PRO A 68 -16.99 -6.93 18.27
C PRO A 68 -18.17 -7.40 19.13
N ASN A 69 -18.81 -6.50 19.88
CA ASN A 69 -19.96 -6.80 20.74
C ASN A 69 -21.25 -6.05 20.33
N THR A 70 -21.29 -5.51 19.11
CA THR A 70 -22.48 -4.83 18.56
C THR A 70 -23.26 -5.82 17.73
N GLN A 71 -24.53 -6.07 18.06
CA GLN A 71 -25.45 -6.82 17.18
C GLN A 71 -26.48 -5.89 16.55
N ASN A 72 -26.72 -6.11 15.25
CA ASN A 72 -27.85 -5.65 14.43
C ASN A 72 -28.13 -4.13 14.42
N ILE A 73 -27.28 -3.38 13.73
CA ILE A 73 -27.62 -2.01 13.28
C ILE A 73 -28.16 -2.00 11.84
N ASN A 74 -27.79 -2.99 11.01
CA ASN A 74 -28.12 -3.02 9.59
C ASN A 74 -28.45 -4.44 9.11
N ASP A 75 -29.73 -4.80 9.08
CA ASP A 75 -30.22 -6.09 8.55
C ASP A 75 -30.60 -6.01 7.06
N SER A 76 -30.15 -4.97 6.36
CA SER A 76 -30.61 -4.66 4.99
C SER A 76 -29.90 -5.48 3.91
N TYR A 77 -28.86 -6.24 4.27
CA TYR A 77 -27.94 -6.84 3.30
C TYR A 77 -27.62 -8.29 3.55
N TYR A 78 -27.41 -8.98 2.44
CA TYR A 78 -26.56 -10.13 2.33
C TYR A 78 -25.23 -9.69 1.72
N VAL A 79 -24.10 -10.09 2.33
CA VAL A 79 -22.77 -9.63 1.93
C VAL A 79 -21.91 -10.82 1.50
N ILE A 80 -21.36 -10.74 0.29
CA ILE A 80 -20.47 -11.74 -0.30
C ILE A 80 -19.17 -11.04 -0.68
N ARG A 81 -18.02 -11.63 -0.33
CA ARG A 81 -16.70 -11.13 -0.73
C ARG A 81 -16.02 -12.12 -1.68
N PHE A 82 -15.53 -11.59 -2.80
CA PHE A 82 -14.74 -12.32 -3.77
C PHE A 82 -13.36 -11.67 -3.93
N ASP A 83 -12.32 -12.41 -3.56
CA ASP A 83 -10.93 -12.04 -3.85
C ASP A 83 -10.57 -12.52 -5.25
N ALA A 84 -10.48 -11.58 -6.19
CA ALA A 84 -10.24 -11.89 -7.60
C ALA A 84 -8.81 -12.38 -7.83
N TRP A 85 -7.83 -11.80 -7.13
CA TRP A 85 -6.41 -12.15 -7.32
C TRP A 85 -6.10 -13.54 -6.78
N LYS A 86 -6.67 -13.90 -5.62
CA LYS A 86 -6.56 -15.25 -5.07
C LYS A 86 -7.08 -16.33 -6.02
N ASN A 87 -7.99 -15.99 -6.95
CA ASN A 87 -8.61 -16.93 -7.88
C ASN A 87 -8.10 -16.79 -9.33
N ASP A 88 -7.14 -15.92 -9.62
CA ASP A 88 -6.71 -15.66 -11.00
C ASP A 88 -5.83 -16.77 -11.62
N PHE A 89 -5.47 -17.78 -10.82
CA PHE A 89 -4.81 -19.00 -11.26
C PHE A 89 -5.76 -19.94 -12.02
N TRP A 90 -7.08 -19.76 -11.88
CA TRP A 90 -8.09 -20.49 -12.65
C TRP A 90 -8.08 -20.05 -14.12
N ASN A 91 -8.49 -20.97 -15.00
CA ASN A 91 -8.49 -20.72 -16.45
C ASN A 91 -9.55 -19.69 -16.89
N ASN A 92 -10.53 -19.40 -16.04
CA ASN A 92 -11.55 -18.39 -16.26
C ASN A 92 -12.02 -17.78 -14.93
N ALA A 93 -12.63 -16.59 -15.00
CA ALA A 93 -13.19 -15.88 -13.86
C ALA A 93 -14.60 -16.35 -13.47
N PHE A 94 -15.33 -17.00 -14.38
CA PHE A 94 -16.74 -17.38 -14.16
C PHE A 94 -16.89 -18.45 -13.08
N GLU A 95 -16.16 -19.55 -13.19
CA GLU A 95 -16.24 -20.69 -12.28
C GLU A 95 -15.95 -20.30 -10.82
N PRO A 96 -14.79 -19.68 -10.48
CA PRO A 96 -14.50 -19.31 -9.09
C PRO A 96 -15.46 -18.25 -8.55
N PHE A 97 -15.94 -17.34 -9.41
CA PHE A 97 -16.87 -16.28 -9.00
C PHE A 97 -18.25 -16.86 -8.65
N VAL A 98 -18.81 -17.70 -9.52
CA VAL A 98 -20.09 -18.39 -9.28
C VAL A 98 -20.01 -19.30 -8.07
N ALA A 99 -18.92 -20.07 -7.94
CA ALA A 99 -18.70 -20.95 -6.79
C ALA A 99 -18.74 -20.15 -5.47
N THR A 100 -18.04 -19.01 -5.41
CA THR A 100 -18.02 -18.15 -4.22
C THR A 100 -19.42 -17.63 -3.85
N ILE A 101 -20.23 -17.29 -4.85
CA ILE A 101 -21.61 -16.81 -4.61
C ILE A 101 -22.48 -17.96 -4.07
N LEU A 102 -22.43 -19.14 -4.70
CA LEU A 102 -23.26 -20.29 -4.34
C LEU A 102 -22.84 -20.94 -3.01
N GLU A 103 -21.57 -20.84 -2.63
CA GLU A 103 -21.07 -21.35 -1.35
C GLU A 103 -21.48 -20.46 -0.17
N ASN A 104 -22.06 -19.28 -0.41
CA ASN A 104 -22.51 -18.40 0.66
C ASN A 104 -23.80 -18.92 1.34
N ASP A 105 -23.89 -18.74 2.65
CA ASP A 105 -25.01 -19.23 3.49
C ASP A 105 -26.40 -18.73 3.04
N ILE A 106 -26.47 -17.63 2.30
CA ILE A 106 -27.70 -17.12 1.66
C ILE A 106 -28.35 -18.21 0.81
N PHE A 107 -27.55 -18.99 0.07
CA PHE A 107 -28.06 -20.03 -0.82
C PHE A 107 -28.26 -21.36 -0.11
N TYR A 108 -27.47 -21.68 0.92
CA TYR A 108 -27.65 -22.92 1.68
C TYR A 108 -28.86 -22.91 2.62
N SER A 109 -29.26 -21.73 3.11
CA SER A 109 -30.44 -21.59 3.99
C SER A 109 -31.75 -21.60 3.22
N ASP A 110 -31.75 -21.11 1.98
CA ASP A 110 -32.95 -20.95 1.15
C ASP A 110 -33.13 -22.04 0.11
N MET A 111 -32.03 -22.62 -0.34
CA MET A 111 -32.00 -23.71 -1.29
C MET A 111 -31.48 -24.96 -0.58
N GLU A 112 -32.15 -26.11 -0.75
CA GLU A 112 -31.63 -27.37 -0.23
C GLU A 112 -30.19 -27.58 -0.73
N ALA A 113 -29.27 -27.98 0.14
CA ALA A 113 -27.85 -28.12 -0.21
C ALA A 113 -27.62 -29.00 -1.44
N GLU A 114 -28.49 -29.99 -1.67
CA GLU A 114 -28.49 -30.85 -2.86
C GLU A 114 -28.84 -30.08 -4.15
N ASN A 115 -29.79 -29.14 -4.09
CA ASN A 115 -30.18 -28.28 -5.20
C ASN A 115 -29.09 -27.26 -5.53
N ALA A 116 -28.51 -26.59 -4.53
CA ALA A 116 -27.40 -25.65 -4.73
C ALA A 116 -26.17 -26.35 -5.35
N GLY A 117 -25.84 -27.55 -4.87
CA GLY A 117 -24.78 -28.38 -5.45
C GLY A 117 -25.07 -28.81 -6.89
N SER A 118 -26.33 -29.11 -7.22
CA SER A 118 -26.73 -29.44 -8.58
C SER A 118 -26.65 -28.24 -9.54
N LEU A 119 -27.06 -27.05 -9.10
CA LEU A 119 -26.94 -25.81 -9.90
C LEU A 119 -25.47 -25.47 -10.16
N LEU A 120 -24.62 -25.52 -9.12
CA LEU A 120 -23.18 -25.32 -9.29
C LEU A 120 -22.61 -26.30 -10.31
N LYS A 121 -22.91 -27.59 -10.15
CA LYS A 121 -22.45 -28.63 -11.08
C LYS A 121 -22.92 -28.38 -12.51
N ASN A 122 -24.19 -28.02 -12.72
CA ASN A 122 -24.74 -27.77 -14.04
C ASN A 122 -24.13 -26.53 -14.70
N LEU A 123 -23.93 -25.44 -13.94
CA LEU A 123 -23.24 -24.23 -14.39
C LEU A 123 -21.79 -24.51 -14.76
N LEU A 124 -21.05 -25.26 -13.91
CA LEU A 124 -19.66 -25.64 -14.19
C LEU A 124 -19.54 -26.49 -15.46
N VAL A 125 -20.39 -27.51 -15.63
CA VAL A 125 -20.39 -28.38 -16.81
C VAL A 125 -20.70 -27.60 -18.09
N SER A 126 -21.67 -26.69 -18.04
CA SER A 126 -22.10 -25.90 -19.20
C SER A 126 -21.16 -24.71 -19.51
N SER A 127 -20.40 -24.22 -18.53
CA SER A 127 -19.45 -23.12 -18.69
C SER A 127 -18.23 -23.42 -19.57
N ALA A 128 -17.95 -24.71 -19.86
CA ALA A 128 -16.87 -25.14 -20.75
C ALA A 128 -16.93 -24.53 -22.16
N VAL A 129 -18.11 -24.03 -22.57
CA VAL A 129 -18.35 -23.29 -23.81
C VAL A 129 -17.68 -21.91 -23.80
N ILE A 130 -17.73 -21.16 -22.69
CA ILE A 130 -17.08 -19.85 -22.54
C ILE A 130 -15.56 -19.99 -22.63
N ALA A 131 -15.01 -20.99 -21.93
CA ALA A 131 -13.57 -21.23 -21.89
C ALA A 131 -12.98 -21.51 -23.29
N LYS A 132 -13.75 -22.12 -24.20
CA LYS A 132 -13.31 -22.36 -25.59
C LYS A 132 -13.53 -21.15 -26.51
N GLY A 133 -14.52 -20.30 -26.24
CA GLY A 133 -14.83 -19.12 -27.04
C GLY A 133 -13.86 -17.96 -26.86
N ILE A 134 -13.40 -17.72 -25.63
CA ILE A 134 -12.49 -16.60 -25.30
C ILE A 134 -11.03 -16.89 -25.71
N VAL A 135 -10.62 -18.15 -25.74
CA VAL A 135 -9.21 -18.56 -25.95
C VAL A 135 -8.75 -18.47 -27.42
N LYS A 136 -9.63 -18.21 -28.40
CA LYS A 136 -9.29 -18.33 -29.83
C LYS A 136 -9.31 -17.06 -30.67
N LYS A 137 -9.04 -15.89 -30.09
CA LYS A 137 -8.66 -14.69 -30.87
C LYS A 137 -7.18 -14.39 -30.68
N LYS A 138 -6.35 -14.93 -31.57
CA LYS A 138 -5.01 -14.39 -31.82
C LYS A 138 -5.20 -12.93 -32.24
N VAL A 139 -4.57 -12.02 -31.51
CA VAL A 139 -4.52 -10.58 -31.78
C VAL A 139 -3.53 -10.34 -32.94
N GLU A 140 -3.87 -10.80 -34.14
CA GLU A 140 -3.18 -10.45 -35.38
C GLU A 140 -4.26 -10.16 -36.43
N ASP A 141 -4.58 -8.88 -36.57
CA ASP A 141 -4.83 -8.14 -37.82
C ASP A 141 -5.92 -7.06 -37.67
N TYR A 142 -5.49 -5.83 -38.01
CA TYR A 142 -6.27 -4.62 -38.31
C TYR A 142 -7.23 -4.07 -37.24
N ILE A 143 -6.89 -2.91 -36.66
CA ILE A 143 -7.85 -2.07 -35.94
C ILE A 143 -7.80 -0.65 -36.53
N ASP A 144 -8.82 -0.37 -37.34
CA ASP A 144 -9.30 0.98 -37.66
C ASP A 144 -10.34 1.37 -36.60
N PRO A 145 -10.18 2.50 -35.87
CA PRO A 145 -11.03 2.90 -34.74
C PRO A 145 -12.52 3.07 -35.06
N ASP A 146 -12.90 3.31 -36.33
CA ASP A 146 -14.28 3.55 -36.75
C ASP A 146 -15.10 2.26 -36.99
N SER A 147 -14.46 1.09 -36.87
CA SER A 147 -15.12 -0.22 -37.06
C SER A 147 -15.63 -0.86 -35.76
N LEU A 148 -15.56 -0.16 -34.62
CA LEU A 148 -15.82 -0.73 -33.28
C LEU A 148 -17.26 -1.25 -33.11
N ASP A 149 -18.26 -0.55 -33.64
CA ASP A 149 -19.65 -0.98 -33.60
C ASP A 149 -19.88 -2.21 -34.49
N GLU A 150 -19.17 -2.30 -35.62
CA GLU A 150 -19.20 -3.45 -36.52
C GLU A 150 -18.40 -4.64 -35.96
N ALA A 151 -17.32 -4.42 -35.21
CA ALA A 151 -16.50 -5.47 -34.61
C ALA A 151 -17.17 -6.10 -33.38
N ILE A 152 -17.92 -5.33 -32.59
CA ILE A 152 -18.77 -5.85 -31.51
C ILE A 152 -19.96 -6.62 -32.11
N GLN A 153 -20.61 -6.09 -33.16
CA GLN A 153 -21.67 -6.81 -33.87
C GLN A 153 -21.17 -8.05 -34.63
N GLN A 154 -19.97 -8.00 -35.22
CA GLN A 154 -19.32 -9.15 -35.85
C GLN A 154 -18.79 -10.14 -34.82
N SER A 155 -18.41 -9.73 -33.61
CA SER A 155 -18.08 -10.69 -32.54
C SER A 155 -19.31 -11.49 -32.13
N ALA A 156 -20.47 -10.85 -31.98
CA ALA A 156 -21.74 -11.54 -31.74
C ALA A 156 -22.23 -12.35 -32.96
N GLY A 157 -21.97 -11.87 -34.19
CA GLY A 157 -22.33 -12.52 -35.45
C GLY A 157 -21.46 -13.73 -35.81
N SER A 158 -20.14 -13.64 -35.64
CA SER A 158 -19.17 -14.72 -35.91
C SER A 158 -19.19 -15.80 -34.84
N ILE A 159 -19.49 -15.45 -33.59
CA ILE A 159 -19.90 -16.39 -32.54
C ILE A 159 -21.13 -17.15 -33.01
N LYS A 160 -22.19 -16.45 -33.43
CA LYS A 160 -23.42 -17.09 -33.97
C LYS A 160 -23.11 -18.07 -35.09
N ASP A 161 -22.31 -17.69 -36.08
CA ASP A 161 -22.01 -18.55 -37.24
C ASP A 161 -21.11 -19.74 -36.87
N PHE A 162 -20.16 -19.56 -35.93
CA PHE A 162 -19.33 -20.65 -35.41
C PHE A 162 -20.12 -21.63 -34.52
N PHE A 163 -21.10 -21.13 -33.76
CA PHE A 163 -22.03 -21.93 -32.97
C PHE A 163 -23.04 -22.67 -33.86
N LEU A 164 -23.55 -22.04 -34.93
CA LEU A 164 -24.51 -22.66 -35.86
C LEU A 164 -23.92 -23.83 -36.66
N HIS A 165 -22.60 -23.83 -36.94
CA HIS A 165 -21.94 -24.92 -37.66
C HIS A 165 -21.62 -26.16 -36.80
N ASN A 166 -21.69 -26.04 -35.47
CA ASN A 166 -21.48 -27.14 -34.53
C ASN A 166 -22.74 -27.33 -33.66
N ASN A 167 -23.70 -28.14 -34.12
CA ASN A 167 -24.98 -28.40 -33.43
C ASN A 167 -24.84 -28.77 -31.93
N SER A 168 -23.73 -29.39 -31.53
CA SER A 168 -23.41 -29.71 -30.13
C SER A 168 -22.96 -28.51 -29.29
N MET A 169 -22.26 -27.53 -29.89
CA MET A 169 -21.85 -26.30 -29.20
C MET A 169 -23.04 -25.34 -29.01
N PHE A 170 -23.95 -25.26 -30.00
CA PHE A 170 -25.14 -24.42 -29.89
C PHE A 170 -26.13 -24.92 -28.83
N SER A 171 -26.28 -26.24 -28.70
CA SER A 171 -27.08 -26.85 -27.63
C SER A 171 -26.47 -26.58 -26.26
N GLN A 172 -25.15 -26.79 -26.10
CA GLN A 172 -24.44 -26.47 -24.85
C GLN A 172 -24.51 -24.98 -24.50
N TYR A 173 -24.47 -24.08 -25.49
CA TYR A 173 -24.66 -22.64 -25.26
C TYR A 173 -26.07 -22.31 -24.78
N LYS A 174 -27.10 -22.94 -25.36
CA LYS A 174 -28.49 -22.77 -24.90
C LYS A 174 -28.69 -23.30 -23.48
N GLU A 175 -28.10 -24.46 -23.17
CA GLU A 175 -28.11 -25.02 -21.82
C GLU A 175 -27.45 -24.05 -20.84
N PHE A 176 -26.26 -23.54 -21.17
CA PHE A 176 -25.57 -22.54 -20.38
C PHE A 176 -26.40 -21.26 -20.13
N GLN A 177 -27.06 -20.73 -21.18
CA GLN A 177 -27.95 -19.58 -21.03
C GLN A 177 -29.13 -19.88 -20.10
N ASN A 178 -29.74 -21.05 -20.23
CA ASN A 178 -30.82 -21.46 -19.34
C ASN A 178 -30.34 -21.58 -17.89
N GLU A 179 -29.17 -22.16 -17.65
CA GLU A 179 -28.60 -22.27 -16.31
C GLU A 179 -28.26 -20.90 -15.70
N ILE A 180 -27.78 -19.94 -16.50
CA ILE A 180 -27.63 -18.56 -16.04
C ILE A 180 -28.97 -17.95 -15.64
N GLU A 181 -30.01 -18.10 -16.46
CA GLU A 181 -31.33 -17.53 -16.14
C GLU A 181 -31.94 -18.20 -14.90
N ASN A 182 -31.77 -19.52 -14.72
CA ASN A 182 -32.12 -20.21 -13.48
C ASN A 182 -31.38 -19.60 -12.29
N PHE A 183 -30.06 -19.41 -12.43
CA PHE A 183 -29.24 -18.85 -11.38
C PHE A 183 -29.60 -17.39 -11.02
N LYS A 184 -29.91 -16.56 -12.03
CA LYS A 184 -30.47 -15.22 -11.82
C LYS A 184 -31.83 -15.26 -11.12
N GLY A 185 -32.66 -16.27 -11.42
CA GLY A 185 -33.90 -16.56 -10.70
C GLY A 185 -33.65 -16.78 -9.21
N CYS A 186 -32.70 -17.66 -8.87
CA CYS A 186 -32.32 -17.93 -7.49
C CYS A 186 -31.78 -16.68 -6.77
N LEU A 187 -30.95 -15.89 -7.45
CA LEU A 187 -30.46 -14.60 -6.94
C LEU A 187 -31.62 -13.63 -6.67
N SER A 188 -32.61 -13.57 -7.57
CA SER A 188 -33.79 -12.70 -7.41
C SER A 188 -34.67 -13.14 -6.25
N GLU A 189 -34.83 -14.45 -6.04
CA GLU A 189 -35.58 -14.99 -4.90
C GLU A 189 -34.91 -14.66 -3.56
N ALA A 190 -33.58 -14.77 -3.50
CA ALA A 190 -32.81 -14.37 -2.32
C ALA A 190 -32.97 -12.87 -1.99
N VAL A 191 -33.01 -12.01 -3.01
CA VAL A 191 -33.22 -10.55 -2.84
C VAL A 191 -34.64 -10.22 -2.36
N ASN A 192 -35.66 -10.97 -2.75
CA ASN A 192 -37.07 -10.67 -2.43
C ASN A 192 -37.43 -10.79 -0.94
N LYS A 193 -36.48 -11.12 -0.07
CA LYS A 193 -36.64 -11.24 1.40
C LYS A 193 -36.32 -9.94 2.15
N ASP A 194 -36.63 -8.80 1.55
CA ASP A 194 -36.37 -7.44 2.07
C ASP A 194 -34.88 -7.10 2.30
N LYS A 195 -33.95 -7.85 1.68
CA LYS A 195 -32.50 -7.58 1.75
C LYS A 195 -31.88 -7.46 0.36
N LYS A 196 -30.95 -6.53 0.20
CA LYS A 196 -30.12 -6.42 -1.02
C LYS A 196 -28.91 -7.34 -0.92
N ILE A 197 -28.39 -7.79 -2.05
CA ILE A 197 -27.11 -8.52 -2.09
C ILE A 197 -26.01 -7.53 -2.45
N VAL A 198 -24.97 -7.46 -1.62
CA VAL A 198 -23.74 -6.71 -1.90
C VAL A 198 -22.62 -7.69 -2.16
N ILE A 199 -22.05 -7.64 -3.37
CA ILE A 199 -20.91 -8.47 -3.77
C ILE A 199 -19.68 -7.58 -3.85
N ILE A 200 -18.78 -7.72 -2.87
CA ILE A 200 -17.51 -7.00 -2.80
C ILE A 200 -16.47 -7.77 -3.62
N ILE A 201 -15.89 -7.12 -4.63
CA ILE A 201 -14.83 -7.68 -5.47
C ILE A 201 -13.53 -6.96 -5.14
N ASP A 202 -12.57 -7.70 -4.56
CA ASP A 202 -11.28 -7.16 -4.12
C ASP A 202 -10.13 -7.63 -5.02
N GLU A 203 -9.07 -6.82 -5.06
CA GLU A 203 -7.79 -7.09 -5.74
C GLU A 203 -7.83 -7.36 -7.26
N LEU A 204 -8.90 -6.96 -7.95
CA LEU A 204 -9.03 -7.13 -9.41
C LEU A 204 -7.87 -6.49 -10.20
N ASP A 205 -7.34 -5.35 -9.73
CA ASP A 205 -6.24 -4.62 -10.34
C ASP A 205 -4.91 -5.40 -10.38
N ARG A 206 -4.81 -6.54 -9.66
CA ARG A 206 -3.62 -7.42 -9.65
C ARG A 206 -3.77 -8.68 -10.50
N CYS A 207 -4.99 -8.97 -10.99
CA CYS A 207 -5.23 -10.15 -11.80
C CYS A 207 -4.54 -10.06 -13.16
N LYS A 208 -4.32 -11.23 -13.78
CA LYS A 208 -4.02 -11.33 -15.21
C LYS A 208 -5.00 -10.48 -16.03
N PRO A 209 -4.54 -9.71 -17.04
CA PRO A 209 -5.40 -8.83 -17.82
C PRO A 209 -6.67 -9.51 -18.33
N THR A 210 -6.56 -10.74 -18.85
CA THR A 210 -7.68 -11.48 -19.43
C THR A 210 -8.71 -11.89 -18.39
N PHE A 211 -8.25 -12.25 -17.18
CA PHE A 211 -9.13 -12.59 -16.06
C PHE A 211 -9.90 -11.34 -15.60
N ALA A 212 -9.23 -10.20 -15.52
CA ALA A 212 -9.85 -8.95 -15.09
C ALA A 212 -10.96 -8.48 -16.03
N VAL A 213 -10.69 -8.46 -17.35
CA VAL A 213 -11.70 -8.13 -18.36
C VAL A 213 -12.86 -9.12 -18.33
N GLN A 214 -12.56 -10.42 -18.24
CA GLN A 214 -13.59 -11.45 -18.17
C GLN A 214 -14.50 -11.26 -16.95
N LEU A 215 -13.96 -10.95 -15.77
CA LEU A 215 -14.77 -10.71 -14.58
C LEU A 215 -15.67 -9.49 -14.72
N LEU A 216 -15.16 -8.39 -15.31
CA LEU A 216 -15.97 -7.19 -15.61
C LEU A 216 -17.13 -7.50 -16.56
N GLU A 217 -16.87 -8.29 -17.61
CA GLU A 217 -17.90 -8.75 -18.56
C GLU A 217 -18.94 -9.66 -17.90
N ILE A 218 -18.49 -10.60 -17.05
CA ILE A 218 -19.37 -11.49 -16.30
C ILE A 218 -20.32 -10.67 -15.41
N VAL A 219 -19.79 -9.75 -14.61
CA VAL A 219 -20.60 -8.91 -13.73
C VAL A 219 -21.60 -8.08 -14.52
N LYS A 220 -21.17 -7.46 -15.63
CA LYS A 220 -22.03 -6.56 -16.42
C LYS A 220 -23.12 -7.30 -17.21
N HIS A 221 -22.82 -8.47 -17.77
CA HIS A 221 -23.71 -9.13 -18.73
C HIS A 221 -24.41 -10.37 -18.17
N LEU A 222 -23.75 -11.12 -17.28
CA LEU A 222 -24.28 -12.39 -16.79
C LEU A 222 -24.99 -12.25 -15.44
N PHE A 223 -24.74 -11.19 -14.67
CA PHE A 223 -25.27 -11.02 -13.32
C PHE A 223 -26.19 -9.81 -13.14
N ASP A 224 -26.85 -9.40 -14.23
CA ASP A 224 -27.76 -8.27 -14.21
C ASP A 224 -29.10 -8.62 -13.53
N VAL A 225 -29.14 -8.50 -12.19
CA VAL A 225 -30.27 -8.84 -11.33
C VAL A 225 -30.61 -7.67 -10.39
N ASN A 226 -31.91 -7.39 -10.23
CA ASN A 226 -32.40 -6.30 -9.37
C ASN A 226 -32.06 -6.56 -7.90
N GLY A 227 -31.70 -5.49 -7.18
CA GLY A 227 -31.31 -5.56 -5.77
C GLY A 227 -29.91 -6.16 -5.51
N ILE A 228 -29.12 -6.42 -6.55
CA ILE A 228 -27.69 -6.72 -6.43
C ILE A 228 -26.87 -5.45 -6.66
N THR A 229 -25.91 -5.21 -5.76
CA THR A 229 -24.88 -4.19 -5.93
C THR A 229 -23.48 -4.82 -5.93
N PHE A 230 -22.73 -4.58 -6.99
CA PHE A 230 -21.32 -4.96 -7.10
C PHE A 230 -20.44 -3.80 -6.63
N LEU A 231 -19.55 -4.08 -5.69
CA LEU A 231 -18.61 -3.09 -5.15
C LEU A 231 -17.18 -3.52 -5.46
N PHE A 232 -16.59 -2.91 -6.47
CA PHE A 232 -15.20 -3.17 -6.84
C PHE A 232 -14.25 -2.28 -6.03
N MET A 233 -13.33 -2.91 -5.29
CA MET A 233 -12.26 -2.26 -4.54
C MET A 233 -10.97 -2.31 -5.36
N LEU A 234 -10.72 -1.29 -6.19
CA LEU A 234 -9.68 -1.35 -7.22
C LEU A 234 -8.81 -0.10 -7.30
N ASP A 235 -7.65 -0.25 -7.94
CA ASP A 235 -6.83 0.87 -8.42
C ASP A 235 -7.11 1.02 -9.92
N ILE A 236 -7.85 2.07 -10.30
CA ILE A 236 -8.29 2.26 -11.70
C ILE A 236 -7.09 2.45 -12.63
N GLU A 237 -6.04 3.12 -12.17
CA GLU A 237 -4.85 3.40 -12.97
C GLU A 237 -4.10 2.08 -13.27
N GLN A 238 -3.87 1.25 -12.25
CA GLN A 238 -3.22 -0.05 -12.42
C GLN A 238 -4.05 -0.99 -13.30
N LEU A 239 -5.37 -1.03 -13.08
CA LEU A 239 -6.26 -1.82 -13.93
C LEU A 239 -6.27 -1.32 -15.38
N SER A 240 -6.22 0.00 -15.59
CA SER A 240 -6.13 0.61 -16.93
C SER A 240 -4.84 0.18 -17.65
N HIS A 241 -3.71 0.13 -16.95
CA HIS A 241 -2.45 -0.37 -17.50
C HIS A 241 -2.53 -1.85 -17.91
N SER A 242 -3.15 -2.67 -17.07
CA SER A 242 -3.39 -4.09 -17.36
C SER A 242 -4.23 -4.26 -18.63
N ILE A 243 -5.33 -3.52 -18.77
CA ILE A 243 -6.24 -3.59 -19.93
C ILE A 243 -5.59 -3.13 -21.23
N LYS A 244 -4.71 -2.10 -21.18
CA LYS A 244 -3.94 -1.64 -22.36
C LYS A 244 -3.08 -2.75 -22.98
N THR A 245 -2.70 -3.77 -22.22
CA THR A 245 -1.94 -4.92 -22.77
C THR A 245 -2.77 -5.82 -23.68
N ILE A 246 -4.11 -5.84 -23.52
CA ILE A 246 -5.02 -6.64 -24.33
C ILE A 246 -5.40 -5.89 -25.61
N TYR A 247 -5.77 -4.62 -25.47
CA TYR A 247 -6.38 -3.85 -26.55
C TYR A 247 -5.43 -2.87 -27.24
N GLY A 248 -4.18 -2.80 -26.78
CA GLY A 248 -3.14 -1.94 -27.34
C GLY A 248 -2.92 -0.65 -26.54
N HIS A 249 -1.67 -0.19 -26.52
CA HIS A 249 -1.23 0.96 -25.72
C HIS A 249 -1.92 2.29 -26.07
N GLY A 250 -2.46 2.43 -27.29
CA GLY A 250 -3.17 3.62 -27.76
C GLY A 250 -4.66 3.68 -27.34
N MET A 251 -5.20 2.63 -26.71
CA MET A 251 -6.58 2.62 -26.24
C MET A 251 -6.79 3.60 -25.08
N ASP A 252 -7.93 4.30 -25.09
CA ASP A 252 -8.49 4.95 -23.90
C ASP A 252 -9.08 3.91 -22.92
N ALA A 253 -8.20 3.25 -22.18
CA ALA A 253 -8.60 2.20 -21.23
C ALA A 253 -9.43 2.75 -20.06
N THR A 254 -9.21 4.00 -19.66
CA THR A 254 -9.98 4.64 -18.58
C THR A 254 -11.41 4.91 -19.05
N GLY A 255 -11.59 5.46 -20.26
CA GLY A 255 -12.92 5.63 -20.87
C GLY A 255 -13.64 4.30 -21.11
N TYR A 256 -12.90 3.24 -21.48
CA TYR A 256 -13.43 1.88 -21.58
C TYR A 256 -13.93 1.36 -20.22
N LEU A 257 -13.10 1.46 -19.16
CA LEU A 257 -13.46 1.03 -17.80
C LEU A 257 -14.71 1.75 -17.26
N CYS A 258 -14.87 3.03 -17.55
CA CYS A 258 -16.02 3.82 -17.12
C CYS A 258 -17.38 3.29 -17.65
N ARG A 259 -17.39 2.37 -18.62
CA ARG A 259 -18.61 1.72 -19.13
C ARG A 259 -19.11 0.60 -18.22
N PHE A 260 -18.25 0.05 -17.37
CA PHE A 260 -18.61 -1.05 -16.46
C PHE A 260 -19.19 -0.56 -15.13
N PHE A 261 -19.00 0.70 -14.78
CA PHE A 261 -19.38 1.25 -13.48
C PHE A 261 -20.50 2.28 -13.63
N ASP A 262 -21.56 2.15 -12.83
CA ASP A 262 -22.59 3.17 -12.65
C ASP A 262 -22.06 4.37 -11.85
N TYR A 263 -21.22 4.08 -10.85
CA TYR A 263 -20.67 5.09 -9.96
C TYR A 263 -19.21 4.81 -9.65
N ILE A 264 -18.37 5.84 -9.81
CA ILE A 264 -16.95 5.80 -9.47
C ILE A 264 -16.72 6.80 -8.35
N THR A 265 -16.12 6.34 -7.26
CA THR A 265 -15.78 7.17 -6.10
C THR A 265 -14.36 6.89 -5.66
N ARG A 266 -13.68 7.94 -5.20
CA ARG A 266 -12.32 7.84 -4.71
C ARG A 266 -12.31 7.78 -3.19
N MET A 267 -11.56 6.84 -2.63
CA MET A 267 -11.43 6.73 -1.18
C MET A 267 -10.75 7.99 -0.61
N PRO A 268 -11.25 8.55 0.50
CA PRO A 268 -10.68 9.76 1.08
C PRO A 268 -9.26 9.52 1.62
N LYS A 269 -8.42 10.56 1.50
CA LYS A 269 -7.08 10.57 2.07
C LYS A 269 -7.16 10.60 3.60
N PRO A 270 -6.39 9.77 4.31
CA PRO A 270 -6.34 9.78 5.77
C PRO A 270 -5.56 11.00 6.28
N ASN A 271 -5.71 11.29 7.57
CA ASN A 271 -4.83 12.24 8.25
C ASN A 271 -3.49 11.55 8.55
N ILE A 272 -2.46 11.89 7.77
CA ILE A 272 -1.14 11.25 7.85
C ILE A 272 -0.46 11.52 9.19
N ARG A 273 -0.53 12.75 9.70
CA ARG A 273 0.04 13.11 11.00
C ARG A 273 -0.55 12.29 12.13
N GLN A 274 -1.89 12.17 12.17
CA GLN A 274 -2.59 11.37 13.17
C GLN A 274 -2.22 9.89 13.04
N TYR A 275 -2.21 9.37 11.81
CA TYR A 275 -1.82 7.99 11.56
C TYR A 275 -0.40 7.67 12.05
N ILE A 276 0.55 8.57 11.81
CA ILE A 276 1.94 8.45 12.29
C ILE A 276 1.97 8.47 13.83
N ALA A 277 1.28 9.43 14.45
CA ALA A 277 1.21 9.54 15.91
C ALA A 277 0.67 8.23 16.54
N ASP A 278 -0.43 7.70 16.02
CA ASP A 278 -1.05 6.46 16.50
C ASP A 278 -0.15 5.24 16.25
N SER A 279 0.57 5.21 15.13
CA SER A 279 1.47 4.10 14.77
C SER A 279 2.78 4.10 15.57
N MET A 280 3.17 5.27 16.05
CA MET A 280 4.34 5.52 16.90
C MET A 280 3.99 5.61 18.39
N GLU A 281 2.72 5.45 18.76
CA GLU A 281 2.29 5.48 20.16
C GLU A 281 3.08 4.48 21.02
N GLY A 282 3.52 4.93 22.20
CA GLY A 282 4.30 4.12 23.13
C GLY A 282 5.77 3.91 22.74
N ILE A 283 6.24 4.50 21.63
CA ILE A 283 7.67 4.52 21.31
C ILE A 283 8.39 5.47 22.28
N LEU A 284 9.33 4.92 23.06
CA LEU A 284 10.30 5.68 23.84
C LEU A 284 11.59 5.82 23.04
N LEU A 285 11.95 7.05 22.67
CA LEU A 285 13.15 7.34 21.87
C LEU A 285 14.43 6.99 22.62
N TYR A 286 14.51 7.39 23.89
CA TYR A 286 15.63 7.19 24.81
C TYR A 286 15.17 7.41 26.28
N ASP A 287 16.03 7.08 27.25
CA ASP A 287 15.75 7.28 28.68
C ASP A 287 15.55 8.77 29.00
N SER A 288 14.37 9.15 29.51
CA SER A 288 13.96 10.54 29.79
C SER A 288 13.48 11.36 28.58
N CYS A 289 13.15 10.71 27.46
CA CYS A 289 12.42 11.37 26.36
C CYS A 289 11.11 11.99 26.87
N GLY A 290 10.92 13.29 26.61
CA GLY A 290 9.69 14.01 26.93
C GLY A 290 8.66 13.95 25.79
N ASP A 291 7.42 14.37 26.10
CA ASP A 291 6.32 14.43 25.13
C ASP A 291 6.63 15.38 23.95
N GLU A 292 7.36 16.47 24.21
CA GLU A 292 7.74 17.46 23.19
C GLU A 292 8.64 16.84 22.10
N ASP A 293 9.61 16.00 22.48
CA ASP A 293 10.48 15.31 21.53
C ASP A 293 9.71 14.33 20.66
N PHE A 294 8.74 13.62 21.25
CA PHE A 294 7.88 12.72 20.50
C PHE A 294 7.01 13.49 19.49
N ILE A 295 6.41 14.60 19.90
CA ILE A 295 5.61 15.46 19.01
C ILE A 295 6.47 15.98 17.85
N ASN A 296 7.67 16.50 18.16
CA ASN A 296 8.59 17.03 17.16
C ASN A 296 9.05 15.93 16.18
N LEU A 297 9.26 14.70 16.64
CA LEU A 297 9.59 13.56 15.76
C LEU A 297 8.44 13.22 14.82
N VAL A 298 7.20 13.20 15.33
CA VAL A 298 5.99 12.94 14.53
C VAL A 298 5.82 14.03 13.48
N ASP A 299 6.01 15.30 13.84
CA ASP A 299 5.91 16.43 12.91
C ASP A 299 6.98 16.36 11.82
N PHE A 300 8.24 16.12 12.21
CA PHE A 300 9.34 15.90 11.27
C PHE A 300 9.07 14.76 10.30
N PHE A 301 8.60 13.62 10.82
CA PHE A 301 8.34 12.45 9.97
C PHE A 301 7.15 12.71 9.03
N THR A 302 6.13 13.42 9.50
CA THR A 302 4.99 13.85 8.67
C THR A 302 5.47 14.71 7.50
N ASP A 303 6.30 15.73 7.75
CA ASP A 303 6.82 16.61 6.70
C ASP A 303 7.59 15.85 5.61
N ILE A 304 8.39 14.86 6.01
CA ILE A 304 9.12 14.00 5.06
C ILE A 304 8.16 13.07 4.31
N CYS A 305 7.21 12.45 5.00
CA CYS A 305 6.19 11.59 4.37
C CYS A 305 5.42 12.33 3.28
N GLU A 306 5.03 13.58 3.52
CA GLU A 306 4.36 14.43 2.54
C GLU A 306 5.28 14.82 1.39
N SER A 307 6.53 15.23 1.69
CA SER A 307 7.52 15.63 0.69
C SER A 307 7.90 14.51 -0.29
N PHE A 308 7.92 13.26 0.19
CA PHE A 308 8.24 12.08 -0.62
C PHE A 308 7.01 11.30 -1.09
N VAL A 309 5.80 11.77 -0.77
CA VAL A 309 4.51 11.16 -1.16
C VAL A 309 4.48 9.68 -0.76
N LEU A 310 4.72 9.42 0.52
CA LEU A 310 4.69 8.06 1.08
C LEU A 310 3.25 7.53 1.15
N SER A 311 3.09 6.26 0.83
CA SER A 311 1.87 5.51 1.11
C SER A 311 1.83 5.10 2.59
N LEU A 312 0.66 4.71 3.11
CA LEU A 312 0.57 4.19 4.49
C LEU A 312 1.46 2.96 4.68
N ARG A 313 1.60 2.14 3.65
CA ARG A 313 2.50 0.98 3.68
C ARG A 313 3.98 1.38 3.76
N ASP A 314 4.38 2.44 3.06
CA ASP A 314 5.75 2.96 3.16
C ASP A 314 6.01 3.43 4.61
N ILE A 315 5.04 4.15 5.19
CA ILE A 315 5.07 4.62 6.58
C ILE A 315 5.21 3.43 7.55
N ASP A 316 4.35 2.41 7.43
CA ASP A 316 4.40 1.22 8.29
C ASP A 316 5.76 0.51 8.21
N THR A 317 6.30 0.39 6.99
CA THR A 317 7.61 -0.23 6.74
C THR A 317 8.71 0.53 7.45
N ILE A 318 8.73 1.86 7.29
CA ILE A 318 9.74 2.74 7.90
C ILE A 318 9.61 2.75 9.42
N ILE A 319 8.39 2.87 9.98
CA ILE A 319 8.15 2.81 11.43
C ILE A 319 8.60 1.45 11.99
N CYS A 320 8.31 0.35 11.29
CA CYS A 320 8.73 -0.98 11.70
C CYS A 320 10.27 -1.08 11.74
N SER A 321 10.94 -0.68 10.67
CA SER A 321 12.41 -0.65 10.62
C SER A 321 13.00 0.25 11.70
N TYR A 322 12.39 1.41 11.95
CA TYR A 322 12.80 2.34 13.00
C TYR A 322 12.65 1.73 14.41
N LYS A 323 11.54 1.02 14.69
CA LYS A 323 11.36 0.27 15.95
C LYS A 323 12.45 -0.79 16.15
N ILE A 324 12.79 -1.54 15.09
CA ILE A 324 13.88 -2.52 15.16
C ILE A 324 15.21 -1.82 15.46
N MET A 325 15.48 -0.65 14.86
CA MET A 325 16.69 0.11 15.14
C MET A 325 16.73 0.63 16.58
N LEU A 326 15.60 1.11 17.12
CA LEU A 326 15.47 1.49 18.53
C LEU A 326 15.82 0.34 19.46
N ASP A 327 15.28 -0.85 19.23
CA ASP A 327 15.55 -2.04 20.04
C ASP A 327 16.99 -2.55 19.88
N SER A 328 17.64 -2.23 18.76
CA SER A 328 18.99 -2.72 18.45
C SER A 328 20.11 -1.80 18.95
N PHE A 329 20.01 -0.49 18.70
CA PHE A 329 21.09 0.46 19.04
C PHE A 329 20.63 1.91 19.21
N LEU A 330 19.52 2.31 18.57
CA LEU A 330 19.18 3.72 18.42
C LEU A 330 18.66 4.37 19.71
N ARG A 331 18.19 3.57 20.69
CA ARG A 331 17.85 4.05 22.04
C ARG A 331 19.03 4.68 22.79
N GLU A 332 20.26 4.32 22.44
CA GLU A 332 21.46 4.91 23.04
C GLU A 332 21.71 6.36 22.56
N TYR A 333 21.03 6.80 21.50
CA TYR A 333 21.18 8.12 20.91
C TYR A 333 20.18 9.08 21.57
N LYS A 334 20.67 9.90 22.50
CA LYS A 334 19.84 10.79 23.33
C LYS A 334 19.34 12.06 22.66
N PHE A 335 19.75 12.32 21.42
CA PHE A 335 19.36 13.52 20.69
C PHE A 335 18.26 13.21 19.70
N LEU A 336 17.16 13.95 19.77
CA LEU A 336 16.07 13.91 18.79
C LEU A 336 16.58 13.99 17.34
N ASP A 337 17.60 14.81 17.10
CA ASP A 337 18.22 14.95 15.77
C ASP A 337 18.78 13.65 15.21
N ALA A 338 19.30 12.73 16.05
CA ALA A 338 19.74 11.42 15.59
C ALA A 338 18.55 10.59 15.06
N HIS A 339 17.45 10.59 15.82
CA HIS A 339 16.23 9.88 15.45
C HIS A 339 15.62 10.43 14.16
N CYS A 340 15.60 11.75 14.01
CA CYS A 340 15.18 12.42 12.78
C CYS A 340 16.07 12.01 11.59
N GLN A 341 17.39 12.00 11.76
CA GLN A 341 18.31 11.55 10.70
C GLN A 341 18.04 10.11 10.27
N TYR A 342 17.92 9.19 11.22
CA TYR A 342 17.67 7.78 10.87
C TYR A 342 16.31 7.57 10.20
N LEU A 343 15.25 8.28 10.61
CA LEU A 343 13.97 8.26 9.87
C LEU A 343 14.12 8.78 8.45
N PHE A 344 14.81 9.89 8.25
CA PHE A 344 15.09 10.43 6.92
C PHE A 344 15.89 9.42 6.06
N TYR A 345 16.88 8.77 6.64
CA TYR A 345 17.69 7.77 5.95
C TYR A 345 16.87 6.53 5.57
N LEU A 346 15.97 6.07 6.44
CA LEU A 346 15.03 4.99 6.14
C LEU A 346 14.06 5.37 5.03
N VAL A 347 13.56 6.62 5.00
CA VAL A 347 12.72 7.12 3.91
C VAL A 347 13.47 7.03 2.58
N LEU A 348 14.71 7.52 2.52
CA LEU A 348 15.52 7.41 1.31
C LEU A 348 15.71 5.94 0.90
N LYS A 349 16.09 5.07 1.85
CA LYS A 349 16.32 3.64 1.59
C LYS A 349 15.10 2.96 0.96
N TYR A 350 13.91 3.14 1.53
CA TYR A 350 12.72 2.40 1.12
C TYR A 350 11.93 3.06 0.00
N LYS A 351 11.89 4.39 -0.06
CA LYS A 351 11.07 5.13 -1.04
C LYS A 351 11.84 5.55 -2.28
N ASP A 352 13.11 5.91 -2.13
CA ASP A 352 13.90 6.56 -3.18
C ASP A 352 15.32 6.01 -3.18
N ALA A 353 15.46 4.71 -3.50
CA ALA A 353 16.75 4.01 -3.45
C ALA A 353 17.81 4.61 -4.40
N GLU A 354 17.38 5.24 -5.50
CA GLU A 354 18.29 5.98 -6.36
C GLU A 354 18.84 7.21 -5.63
N GLU A 355 17.96 8.00 -5.01
CA GLU A 355 18.39 9.14 -4.22
C GLU A 355 19.21 8.73 -3.00
N PHE A 356 18.87 7.63 -2.34
CA PHE A 356 19.69 7.03 -1.30
C PHE A 356 21.13 6.78 -1.79
N ASN A 357 21.28 6.17 -2.97
CA ASN A 357 22.60 5.92 -3.55
C ASN A 357 23.30 7.23 -3.95
N ASN A 358 22.57 8.19 -4.50
CA ASN A 358 23.12 9.48 -4.89
C ASN A 358 23.63 10.25 -3.67
N VAL A 359 22.88 10.23 -2.58
CA VAL A 359 23.23 10.81 -1.28
C VAL A 359 24.41 10.04 -0.67
N PHE A 360 24.23 8.76 -0.33
CA PHE A 360 25.16 7.97 0.51
C PHE A 360 26.35 7.35 -0.21
N LEU A 361 26.24 7.05 -1.51
CA LEU A 361 27.31 6.34 -2.24
C LEU A 361 28.01 7.22 -3.27
N LYS A 362 27.36 8.28 -3.77
CA LYS A 362 27.91 9.11 -4.86
C LYS A 362 28.16 10.58 -4.53
N ASN A 363 27.71 11.09 -3.38
CA ASN A 363 27.74 12.53 -3.03
C ASN A 363 27.07 13.48 -4.01
N THR A 364 26.05 13.04 -4.71
CA THR A 364 25.39 13.83 -5.74
C THR A 364 23.90 13.97 -5.40
N PRO A 365 23.55 14.51 -4.20
CA PRO A 365 22.16 14.68 -3.81
C PRO A 365 21.45 15.54 -4.85
N SER A 366 20.28 15.09 -5.27
CA SER A 366 19.48 15.79 -6.28
C SER A 366 18.99 17.15 -5.77
N GLU A 367 18.54 17.97 -6.71
CA GLU A 367 17.90 19.25 -6.38
C GLU A 367 16.68 19.08 -5.47
N LYS A 368 15.98 17.94 -5.54
CA LYS A 368 14.88 17.60 -4.64
C LYS A 368 15.37 17.60 -3.19
N ILE A 369 16.46 16.88 -2.90
CA ILE A 369 17.04 16.80 -1.55
C ILE A 369 17.59 18.16 -1.10
N ARG A 370 18.28 18.88 -1.99
CA ARG A 370 18.84 20.20 -1.67
C ARG A 370 17.78 21.25 -1.32
N LYS A 371 16.57 21.11 -1.87
CA LYS A 371 15.43 22.01 -1.68
C LYS A 371 14.51 21.60 -0.53
N LEU A 372 14.72 20.45 0.11
CA LEU A 372 13.96 20.09 1.31
C LEU A 372 14.21 21.15 2.39
N SER A 373 13.12 21.74 2.86
CA SER A 373 13.12 22.84 3.83
C SER A 373 12.78 22.28 5.21
N PHE A 374 13.80 21.83 5.95
CA PHE A 374 13.66 21.42 7.34
C PHE A 374 14.00 22.60 8.25
N ASN A 375 13.14 23.61 8.31
CA ASN A 375 13.46 24.85 9.04
C ASN A 375 13.79 24.58 10.52
N ASP A 376 13.22 23.52 11.10
CA ASP A 376 13.43 23.15 12.50
C ASP A 376 14.51 22.07 12.71
N PHE A 377 15.04 21.45 11.64
CA PHE A 377 16.01 20.34 11.71
C PHE A 377 17.25 20.57 10.82
N LEU A 378 17.91 21.71 11.05
CA LEU A 378 19.15 22.11 10.35
C LEU A 378 20.25 21.02 10.42
N SER A 379 20.26 20.27 11.52
CA SER A 379 21.13 19.13 11.80
C SER A 379 21.13 18.05 10.71
N VAL A 380 19.94 17.70 10.19
CA VAL A 380 19.75 16.70 9.12
C VAL A 380 20.34 17.23 7.81
N LYS A 381 20.20 18.53 7.54
CA LYS A 381 20.77 19.16 6.35
C LYS A 381 22.30 19.18 6.41
N GLU A 382 22.86 19.48 7.58
CA GLU A 382 24.31 19.47 7.79
C GLU A 382 24.92 18.07 7.65
N SER A 383 24.21 17.01 8.09
CA SER A 383 24.70 15.64 7.94
C SER A 383 24.80 15.20 6.48
N ILE A 384 23.82 15.59 5.65
CA ILE A 384 23.83 15.32 4.20
C ILE A 384 25.08 15.87 3.51
N GLY A 385 25.57 17.04 3.93
CA GLY A 385 26.76 17.67 3.34
C GLY A 385 28.08 16.94 3.61
N ASN A 386 28.12 15.98 4.54
CA ASN A 386 29.34 15.38 5.05
C ASN A 386 29.58 13.93 4.61
N ILE A 387 28.77 13.43 3.68
CA ILE A 387 28.60 12.00 3.46
C ILE A 387 29.79 11.27 2.82
N THR A 388 30.64 11.94 2.03
CA THR A 388 31.81 11.28 1.41
C THR A 388 33.13 11.52 2.09
N ARG A 389 33.12 12.16 3.25
CA ARG A 389 34.35 12.27 4.04
C ARG A 389 34.51 10.98 4.83
N LEU A 390 35.77 10.57 4.99
CA LEU A 390 36.10 9.61 6.03
C LEU A 390 35.73 10.22 7.37
N ILE A 391 35.28 9.37 8.29
CA ILE A 391 34.80 9.79 9.61
C ILE A 391 35.92 10.53 10.40
N ASP A 392 37.18 10.10 10.27
CA ASP A 392 38.36 10.77 10.82
C ASP A 392 38.69 12.11 10.15
N ASP A 393 38.26 12.30 8.91
CA ASP A 393 38.45 13.52 8.14
C ASP A 393 37.37 14.58 8.33
N LEU A 394 36.27 14.24 9.00
CA LEU A 394 35.20 15.18 9.32
C LEU A 394 35.70 16.27 10.28
N GLU A 395 35.42 17.52 9.91
CA GLU A 395 35.70 18.69 10.75
C GLU A 395 34.43 19.09 11.50
N TYR A 396 34.53 19.17 12.83
CA TYR A 396 33.42 19.51 13.71
C TYR A 396 33.63 20.89 14.29
N LYS A 397 32.60 21.74 14.20
CA LYS A 397 32.60 23.03 14.88
C LYS A 397 32.31 22.81 16.36
N ILE A 398 33.22 23.24 17.23
CA ILE A 398 33.04 23.18 18.68
C ILE A 398 32.98 24.62 19.20
N ILE A 399 31.87 24.96 19.85
CA ILE A 399 31.65 26.24 20.52
C ILE A 399 31.75 25.98 22.02
N THR A 400 32.78 26.54 22.62
CA THR A 400 33.23 26.25 23.98
C THR A 400 32.34 26.90 25.04
N GLU A 401 31.61 27.96 24.70
CA GLU A 401 30.58 28.55 25.56
C GLU A 401 29.39 27.60 25.82
N GLN A 402 29.17 26.61 24.95
CA GLN A 402 28.14 25.57 25.10
C GLN A 402 28.62 24.36 25.91
N TYR A 403 29.93 24.18 26.08
CA TYR A 403 30.55 23.11 26.87
C TYR A 403 30.88 23.61 28.29
N ARG A 404 29.91 23.48 29.21
CA ARG A 404 30.07 23.99 30.60
C ARG A 404 30.93 23.12 31.53
N ASP A 405 31.34 21.92 31.11
CA ASP A 405 32.02 20.94 31.98
C ASP A 405 33.51 20.73 31.65
N GLY A 406 34.32 21.77 31.85
CA GLY A 406 35.66 21.55 32.43
C GLY A 406 36.90 21.63 31.54
N VAL A 407 36.81 21.82 30.22
CA VAL A 407 38.01 22.17 29.41
C VAL A 407 37.70 23.31 28.44
N LYS A 408 38.23 24.50 28.73
CA LYS A 408 38.18 25.67 27.82
C LYS A 408 39.17 25.46 26.66
N GLY A 409 38.67 24.99 25.52
CA GLY A 409 39.34 25.22 24.23
C GLY A 409 39.00 26.61 23.66
N PRO A 410 39.62 27.05 22.56
CA PRO A 410 39.07 28.11 21.72
C PRO A 410 37.90 27.58 20.88
N ASP A 411 36.96 28.44 20.51
CA ASP A 411 35.98 28.10 19.48
C ASP A 411 36.69 27.79 18.16
N GLY A 412 36.30 26.71 17.47
CA GLY A 412 36.99 26.33 16.25
C GLY A 412 36.53 25.03 15.62
N TYR A 413 37.22 24.66 14.53
CA TYR A 413 37.04 23.40 13.83
C TYR A 413 38.08 22.39 14.27
N TYR A 414 37.59 21.20 14.65
CA TYR A 414 38.39 20.13 15.21
C TYR A 414 38.17 18.82 14.45
N LYS A 415 39.18 17.96 14.48
CA LYS A 415 39.07 16.55 14.08
C LYS A 415 39.30 15.64 15.28
N ILE A 416 38.67 14.47 15.29
CA ILE A 416 38.95 13.45 16.30
C ILE A 416 40.32 12.84 16.00
N ASN A 417 41.25 13.00 16.93
CA ASN A 417 42.59 12.43 16.83
C ASN A 417 42.65 11.01 17.42
N CYS A 418 42.02 10.78 18.57
CA CYS A 418 41.86 9.45 19.15
C CYS A 418 40.76 9.45 20.21
N VAL A 419 40.24 8.25 20.50
CA VAL A 419 39.33 7.99 21.63
C VAL A 419 40.00 6.98 22.56
N LYS A 420 40.17 7.31 23.84
CA LYS A 420 40.79 6.46 24.87
C LYS A 420 40.18 6.75 26.23
N ASP A 421 39.94 5.70 27.03
CA ASP A 421 39.47 5.82 28.43
C ASP A 421 38.25 6.74 28.58
N ASP A 422 37.23 6.54 27.74
CA ASP A 422 36.01 7.38 27.65
C ASP A 422 36.28 8.88 27.40
N LYS A 423 37.43 9.20 26.80
CA LYS A 423 37.82 10.56 26.43
C LYS A 423 38.15 10.67 24.96
N ILE A 424 37.71 11.77 24.35
CA ILE A 424 38.02 12.14 22.97
C ILE A 424 39.14 13.16 23.01
N CYS A 425 40.18 12.89 22.24
CA CYS A 425 41.21 13.87 21.95
C CYS A 425 40.92 14.49 20.58
N LEU A 426 40.77 15.80 20.56
CA LEU A 426 40.45 16.60 19.38
C LEU A 426 41.61 17.49 19.03
N LYS A 427 41.90 17.62 17.73
CA LYS A 427 43.02 18.41 17.22
C LYS A 427 42.52 19.58 16.39
N SER A 428 42.97 20.79 16.72
CA SER A 428 42.63 22.00 15.96
C SER A 428 43.38 22.07 14.62
N ARG A 429 42.72 22.63 13.60
CA ARG A 429 43.31 22.89 12.28
C ARG A 429 44.27 24.08 12.27
N GLN A 430 44.12 25.06 13.17
CA GLN A 430 44.87 26.32 13.14
C GLN A 430 46.32 26.19 13.64
N GLY A 431 47.13 25.28 13.08
CA GLY A 431 48.60 25.22 13.21
C GLY A 431 49.20 25.16 14.63
N SER A 432 48.38 25.27 15.66
CA SER A 432 48.69 25.22 17.06
C SER A 432 48.55 23.77 17.47
N CYS A 433 49.56 23.25 18.14
CA CYS A 433 49.59 21.89 18.71
C CYS A 433 48.65 21.82 19.93
N MET A 434 47.40 22.28 19.76
CA MET A 434 46.40 22.35 20.81
C MET A 434 45.49 21.14 20.66
N THR A 435 45.63 20.25 21.63
CA THR A 435 44.76 19.08 21.79
C THR A 435 43.74 19.42 22.87
N LEU A 436 42.46 19.30 22.53
CA LEU A 436 41.36 19.37 23.48
C LEU A 436 41.00 17.95 23.89
N THR A 437 40.83 17.71 25.20
CA THR A 437 40.35 16.41 25.70
C THR A 437 38.99 16.61 26.34
N MET A 438 38.02 15.78 25.96
CA MET A 438 36.64 15.86 26.42
C MET A 438 36.16 14.48 26.85
N GLU A 439 35.39 14.40 27.91
CA GLU A 439 34.74 13.14 28.31
C GLU A 439 33.58 12.82 27.36
N ILE A 440 33.44 11.54 27.02
CA ILE A 440 32.31 11.03 26.25
C ILE A 440 31.14 10.91 27.22
N SER A 441 30.40 12.00 27.39
CA SER A 441 29.11 11.94 28.07
C SER A 441 28.04 11.44 27.08
N MET A 442 26.90 10.99 27.62
CA MET A 442 25.76 10.61 26.77
C MET A 442 25.15 11.80 26.01
N ASP A 443 25.54 13.03 26.39
CA ASP A 443 25.12 14.29 25.77
C ASP A 443 26.17 14.78 24.75
N LEU A 444 27.14 13.94 24.39
CA LEU A 444 28.08 14.26 23.33
C LEU A 444 27.39 14.21 21.96
N ARG A 445 27.51 15.31 21.23
CA ARG A 445 27.17 15.44 19.82
C ARG A 445 28.22 16.27 19.08
N LEU A 446 28.72 15.75 17.98
CA LEU A 446 29.73 16.40 17.14
C LEU A 446 29.12 16.80 15.80
N ASN A 447 28.84 18.10 15.65
CA ASN A 447 28.26 18.73 14.46
C ASN A 447 26.99 18.03 13.94
N SER A 448 26.23 17.39 14.83
CA SER A 448 25.05 16.59 14.48
C SER A 448 25.30 15.37 13.61
N ILE A 449 26.55 14.94 13.42
CA ILE A 449 26.89 13.84 12.51
C ILE A 449 27.23 12.59 13.30
N LEU A 450 27.99 12.77 14.38
CA LEU A 450 28.34 11.69 15.31
C LEU A 450 27.80 12.02 16.70
N PHE A 451 27.28 10.99 17.34
CA PHE A 451 26.74 11.01 18.69
C PHE A 451 27.62 10.14 19.60
N ALA A 452 27.39 10.21 20.91
CA ALA A 452 28.14 9.44 21.89
C ALA A 452 28.31 7.94 21.53
N PRO A 453 27.27 7.21 21.07
CA PRO A 453 27.42 5.81 20.70
C PRO A 453 28.35 5.57 19.50
N ASP A 454 28.37 6.48 18.51
CA ASP A 454 29.29 6.39 17.37
C ASP A 454 30.75 6.56 17.83
N VAL A 455 30.99 7.57 18.67
CA VAL A 455 32.34 7.91 19.14
C VAL A 455 32.91 6.81 20.05
N LYS A 456 32.06 6.10 20.81
CA LYS A 456 32.50 4.92 21.56
C LYS A 456 33.03 3.80 20.67
N LYS A 457 32.56 3.70 19.43
CA LYS A 457 32.99 2.73 18.42
C LYS A 457 34.08 3.28 17.48
N TRP A 458 34.75 4.37 17.87
CA TRP A 458 35.69 5.10 17.02
C TRP A 458 36.73 4.21 16.32
N GLU A 459 37.33 3.27 17.05
CA GLU A 459 38.37 2.39 16.50
C GLU A 459 37.86 1.45 15.39
N GLU A 460 36.56 1.18 15.35
CA GLU A 460 35.91 0.38 14.33
C GLU A 460 35.56 1.23 13.10
N ILE A 461 35.11 2.47 13.31
CA ILE A 461 34.49 3.28 12.24
C ILE A 461 35.39 4.37 11.64
N LYS A 462 36.51 4.75 12.30
CA LYS A 462 37.30 5.95 11.94
C LYS A 462 37.79 6.01 10.49
N TYR A 463 38.06 4.86 9.87
CA TYR A 463 38.52 4.78 8.47
C TYR A 463 37.40 4.47 7.48
N MET A 464 36.14 4.53 7.91
CA MET A 464 34.98 4.38 7.03
C MET A 464 34.57 5.72 6.47
N GLU A 465 34.12 5.72 5.21
CA GLU A 465 33.33 6.83 4.67
C GLU A 465 32.01 6.92 5.44
N TYR A 466 31.58 8.13 5.80
CA TYR A 466 30.34 8.31 6.58
C TYR A 466 29.13 7.68 5.89
N GLY A 467 29.00 7.83 4.56
CA GLY A 467 27.91 7.21 3.81
C GLY A 467 27.90 5.69 3.87
N ARG A 468 29.08 5.06 3.83
CA ARG A 468 29.22 3.61 4.00
C ARG A 468 28.84 3.17 5.41
N TYR A 469 29.23 3.95 6.43
CA TYR A 469 28.85 3.68 7.81
C TYR A 469 27.33 3.73 8.00
N ILE A 470 26.65 4.78 7.49
CA ILE A 470 25.19 4.90 7.57
C ILE A 470 24.50 3.75 6.85
N HIS A 471 24.96 3.37 5.64
CA HIS A 471 24.42 2.21 4.94
C HIS A 471 24.51 0.93 5.79
N GLN A 472 25.64 0.67 6.45
CA GLN A 472 25.79 -0.49 7.34
C GLN A 472 24.83 -0.44 8.55
N GLN A 473 24.62 0.75 9.14
CA GLN A 473 23.67 0.90 10.24
C GLN A 473 22.22 0.63 9.81
N LEU A 474 21.82 1.10 8.62
CA LEU A 474 20.46 0.89 8.08
C LEU A 474 20.19 -0.56 7.66
N GLU A 475 21.24 -1.32 7.34
CA GLU A 475 21.15 -2.77 7.13
C GLU A 475 21.33 -3.57 8.42
N MET A 476 21.58 -2.89 9.55
CA MET A 476 21.84 -3.51 10.83
C MET A 476 22.97 -4.55 10.74
N PHE A 477 23.98 -4.29 9.90
CA PHE A 477 25.11 -5.20 9.62
C PHE A 477 26.10 -5.36 10.78
N ASN A 478 25.74 -4.89 11.97
CA ASN A 478 26.52 -5.08 13.20
C ASN A 478 26.68 -6.57 13.60
N PHE A 479 26.14 -7.53 12.83
CA PHE A 479 26.33 -8.99 13.01
C PHE A 479 27.52 -9.61 12.24
N VAL A 480 28.11 -8.92 11.25
CA VAL A 480 29.05 -9.58 10.30
C VAL A 480 30.54 -9.25 10.54
N TYR A 481 30.85 -8.30 11.42
CA TYR A 481 32.23 -7.78 11.53
C TYR A 481 33.14 -8.49 12.55
N ASN A 482 32.79 -9.69 13.01
CA ASN A 482 33.67 -10.49 13.87
C ASN A 482 34.57 -11.49 13.11
N GLU A 483 34.43 -11.68 11.79
CA GLU A 483 35.16 -12.74 11.08
C GLU A 483 36.37 -12.31 10.24
N TYR A 484 36.66 -11.01 10.07
CA TYR A 484 37.77 -10.56 9.21
C TYR A 484 38.85 -9.71 9.90
N ARG A 485 39.17 -10.01 11.16
CA ARG A 485 40.34 -9.43 11.86
C ARG A 485 41.36 -10.43 12.38
N ASN A 486 41.28 -11.69 11.96
CA ASN A 486 42.35 -12.66 12.16
C ASN A 486 42.78 -13.24 10.80
N GLU A 487 43.61 -12.49 10.07
CA GLU A 487 44.63 -13.03 9.15
C GLU A 487 45.74 -12.01 8.93
#